data_AF-E2BIB3-F1
#
_entry.id   AF-E2BIB3-F1
#
_cell.length_a   1.000
_cell.length_b   1.000
_cell.length_c   1.000
_cell.angle_alpha   90.00
_cell.angle_beta   90.00
_cell.angle_gamma   90.00
#
_symmetry.space_group_name_H-M   'P 1'
#
loop_
_entity.id
_entity.type
_entity.pdbx_description
1 polymer ?
#
loop_
_entity_poly.entity_id
_entity_poly.type
_entity_poly.pdbx_seq_one_letter_code
_entity_poly.pdbx_strand_id
1 'polypeptide(L)'
;EKFGLKVDKPKWGGSGTCNDGNTARLAFSDTDLFADCLGLNRQLFLNFKTILIALSCHFPINEQRFEKLCISTAELYINCYPWYPMPSTIHKILIHGTQII
;
A
#
# COMPACT_ATOMS: atom_id res chain seq x y z
N GLU A 1 -18.64 1.51 10.09
CA GLU A 1 -19.65 2.31 9.37
C GLU A 1 -19.08 3.15 8.23
N LYS A 2 -18.05 3.99 8.43
CA LYS A 2 -17.59 4.99 7.43
C LYS A 2 -17.28 4.47 6.01
N PHE A 3 -16.69 3.28 5.86
CA PHE A 3 -16.34 2.71 4.53
C PHE A 3 -17.34 1.65 4.01
N GLY A 4 -18.28 1.18 4.84
CA GLY A 4 -19.14 0.05 4.47
C GLY A 4 -18.41 -1.27 4.16
N LEU A 5 -17.12 -1.39 4.48
CA LEU A 5 -16.29 -2.56 4.14
C LEU A 5 -16.29 -3.64 5.24
N LYS A 6 -16.31 -4.91 4.81
CA LYS A 6 -16.05 -6.08 5.67
C LYS A 6 -14.57 -6.44 5.60
N VAL A 7 -13.76 -5.74 6.39
CA VAL A 7 -12.31 -5.96 6.47
C VAL A 7 -12.00 -7.01 7.54
N ASP A 8 -10.97 -7.82 7.30
CA ASP A 8 -10.37 -8.76 8.25
C ASP A 8 -11.33 -9.82 8.82
N LYS A 9 -12.36 -10.18 8.04
CA LYS A 9 -13.23 -11.30 8.39
C LYS A 9 -12.58 -12.62 7.99
N PRO A 10 -12.63 -13.66 8.84
CA PRO A 10 -12.13 -14.97 8.47
C PRO A 10 -12.96 -15.53 7.32
N LYS A 11 -12.30 -16.14 6.34
CA LYS A 11 -13.00 -16.90 5.31
C LYS A 11 -13.51 -18.22 5.89
N TRP A 12 -14.62 -18.70 5.36
CA TRP A 12 -15.11 -20.04 5.66
C TRP A 12 -14.02 -21.07 5.30
N GLY A 13 -13.63 -21.91 6.26
CA GLY A 13 -12.49 -22.85 6.11
C GLY A 13 -11.21 -22.44 6.85
N GLY A 14 -11.18 -21.31 7.56
CA GLY A 14 -10.16 -21.01 8.57
C GLY A 14 -8.80 -20.50 8.06
N SER A 15 -8.64 -20.26 6.76
CA SER A 15 -7.40 -19.71 6.19
C SER A 15 -7.62 -18.33 5.59
N GLY A 16 -6.76 -17.39 5.99
CA GLY A 16 -6.71 -16.03 5.46
C GLY A 16 -7.91 -15.15 5.84
N THR A 17 -8.00 -14.01 5.17
CA THR A 17 -9.01 -12.98 5.43
C THR A 17 -9.86 -12.75 4.18
N CYS A 18 -11.03 -12.13 4.37
CA CYS A 18 -11.90 -11.65 3.30
C CYS A 18 -11.35 -10.44 2.55
N ASN A 19 -10.11 -10.01 2.83
CA ASN A 19 -9.48 -8.91 2.13
C ASN A 19 -9.08 -9.39 0.73
N ASP A 20 -9.86 -9.03 -0.26
CA ASP A 20 -9.61 -9.31 -1.67
C ASP A 20 -9.24 -8.02 -2.43
N GLY A 21 -9.02 -8.15 -3.74
CA GLY A 21 -8.70 -6.99 -4.59
C GLY A 21 -9.80 -5.93 -4.61
N ASN A 22 -11.07 -6.31 -4.46
CA ASN A 22 -12.18 -5.35 -4.41
C ASN A 22 -12.14 -4.56 -3.10
N THR A 23 -11.91 -5.24 -1.98
CA THR A 23 -11.74 -4.62 -0.67
C THR A 23 -10.57 -3.64 -0.69
N ALA A 24 -9.44 -4.03 -1.28
CA ALA A 24 -8.27 -3.15 -1.41
C ALA A 24 -8.57 -1.92 -2.28
N ARG A 25 -9.20 -2.08 -3.45
CA ARG A 25 -9.55 -0.95 -4.33
C ARG A 25 -10.49 0.04 -3.65
N LEU A 26 -11.48 -0.46 -2.92
CA LEU A 26 -12.41 0.39 -2.18
C LEU A 26 -11.72 1.12 -1.04
N ALA A 27 -10.81 0.47 -0.31
CA ALA A 27 -10.04 1.11 0.75
C ALA A 27 -9.14 2.24 0.21
N PHE A 28 -8.52 2.06 -0.96
CA PHE A 28 -7.71 3.10 -1.60
C PHE A 28 -8.51 4.11 -2.43
N SER A 29 -9.84 3.99 -2.51
CA SER A 29 -10.68 4.97 -3.24
C SER A 29 -10.62 6.35 -2.56
N ASP A 30 -10.77 6.38 -1.24
CA ASP A 30 -10.57 7.55 -0.38
C ASP A 30 -9.40 7.29 0.58
N THR A 31 -8.20 7.66 0.15
CA THR A 31 -6.96 7.35 0.86
C THR A 31 -6.81 8.15 2.16
N ASP A 32 -7.32 9.38 2.18
CA ASP A 32 -7.25 10.24 3.37
C ASP A 32 -8.19 9.73 4.45
N LEU A 33 -9.45 9.42 4.09
CA LEU A 33 -10.39 8.82 5.02
C LEU A 33 -9.88 7.46 5.53
N PHE A 34 -9.22 6.67 4.69
CA PHE A 34 -8.68 5.37 5.09
C PHE A 34 -7.54 5.51 6.10
N ALA A 35 -6.59 6.41 5.83
CA ALA A 35 -5.51 6.72 6.76
C ALA A 35 -6.03 7.27 8.10
N ASP A 36 -7.05 8.15 8.05
CA ASP A 36 -7.71 8.70 9.24
C ASP A 36 -8.42 7.62 10.06
N CYS A 37 -9.12 6.69 9.40
CA CYS A 37 -9.80 5.60 10.08
C CYS A 37 -8.82 4.67 10.81
N LEU A 38 -7.60 4.49 10.27
CA LEU A 38 -6.56 3.66 10.88
C LEU A 38 -5.66 4.43 11.86
N GLY A 39 -5.74 5.77 11.90
CA GLY A 39 -4.85 6.62 12.69
C GLY A 39 -3.40 6.57 12.19
N LEU A 40 -3.20 6.39 10.89
CA LEU A 40 -1.90 6.22 10.27
C LEU A 40 -1.53 7.43 9.38
N ASN A 41 -0.23 7.58 9.12
CA ASN A 41 0.33 8.63 8.28
C ASN A 41 -0.29 8.63 6.87
N ARG A 42 -1.01 9.70 6.53
CA ARG A 42 -1.69 9.87 5.23
C ARG A 42 -0.75 9.81 4.03
N GLN A 43 0.42 10.45 4.13
CA GLN A 43 1.40 10.51 3.04
C GLN A 43 1.88 9.12 2.65
N LEU A 44 2.07 8.22 3.62
CA LEU A 44 2.44 6.83 3.35
C LEU A 44 1.38 6.13 2.50
N PHE A 45 0.09 6.31 2.80
CA PHE A 45 -0.99 5.70 2.04
C PHE A 45 -1.13 6.30 0.63
N LEU A 46 -0.94 7.61 0.47
CA LEU A 46 -0.93 8.28 -0.84
C LEU A 46 0.22 7.78 -1.72
N ASN A 47 1.41 7.59 -1.13
CA ASN A 47 2.54 7.01 -1.83
C ASN A 47 2.23 5.57 -2.27
N PHE A 48 1.71 4.72 -1.37
CA PHE A 48 1.33 3.35 -1.74
C PHE A 48 0.28 3.31 -2.84
N LYS A 49 -0.75 4.16 -2.79
CA LYS A 49 -1.73 4.28 -3.88
C LYS A 49 -1.06 4.60 -5.21
N THR A 50 -0.16 5.59 -5.23
CA THR A 50 0.55 6.01 -6.44
C THR A 50 1.43 4.89 -7.00
N ILE A 51 2.19 4.21 -6.13
CA ILE A 51 3.04 3.07 -6.51
C ILE A 51 2.21 1.93 -7.09
N LEU A 52 1.10 1.56 -6.43
CA LEU A 52 0.23 0.47 -6.90
C LEU A 52 -0.43 0.80 -8.25
N ILE A 53 -0.84 2.07 -8.45
CA ILE A 53 -1.36 2.53 -9.74
C ILE A 53 -0.28 2.45 -10.81
N ALA A 54 0.94 2.93 -10.52
CA ALA A 54 2.06 2.89 -11.46
C ALA A 54 2.35 1.45 -11.90
N LEU A 55 2.43 0.51 -10.96
CA LEU A 55 2.64 -0.92 -11.26
C LEU A 55 1.48 -1.56 -12.06
N SER A 56 0.27 -0.99 -11.99
CA SER A 56 -0.93 -1.54 -12.65
C SER A 56 -1.30 -0.80 -13.93
N CYS A 57 -0.61 0.27 -14.32
CA CYS A 57 -1.07 1.15 -15.40
C CYS A 57 -0.78 0.61 -16.81
N HIS A 58 0.12 -0.37 -16.94
CA HIS A 58 0.57 -0.92 -18.23
C HIS A 58 1.20 0.11 -19.19
N PHE A 59 1.61 1.28 -18.68
CA PHE A 59 2.33 2.30 -19.42
C PHE A 59 3.81 2.35 -19.00
N PRO A 60 4.71 2.88 -19.86
CA PRO A 60 6.09 3.13 -19.47
C PRO A 60 6.16 4.04 -18.24
N ILE A 61 6.94 3.62 -17.24
CA ILE A 61 7.16 4.36 -16.01
C ILE A 61 8.54 5.04 -16.09
N ASN A 62 8.64 6.28 -15.64
CA ASN A 62 9.94 6.91 -15.48
C ASN A 62 10.66 6.31 -14.25
N GLU A 63 11.69 5.50 -14.53
CA GLU A 63 12.46 4.75 -13.55
C GLU A 63 12.98 5.64 -12.39
N GLN A 64 13.65 6.75 -12.70
CA GLN A 64 14.23 7.65 -11.70
C GLN A 64 13.18 8.25 -10.76
N ARG A 65 12.01 8.64 -11.30
CA ARG A 65 10.91 9.18 -10.50
C ARG A 65 10.26 8.10 -9.64
N PHE A 66 10.12 6.89 -10.17
CA PHE A 66 9.58 5.76 -9.44
C PHE A 66 10.51 5.34 -8.29
N GLU A 67 11.81 5.22 -8.56
CA GLU A 67 12.83 4.92 -7.56
C GLU A 67 12.82 5.94 -6.41
N LYS A 68 12.82 7.23 -6.75
CA LYS A 68 12.75 8.31 -5.76
C LYS A 68 11.49 8.21 -4.89
N LEU A 69 10.35 7.88 -5.48
CA LEU A 69 9.10 7.68 -4.74
C LEU A 69 9.21 6.46 -3.81
N CYS A 70 9.75 5.34 -4.28
CA CYS A 70 9.92 4.12 -3.51
C CYS A 70 10.87 4.30 -2.32
N ILE A 71 12.04 4.91 -2.53
CA ILE A 71 13.03 5.16 -1.47
C ILE A 71 12.46 6.11 -0.40
N SER A 72 11.91 7.26 -0.82
CA SER A 72 11.32 8.20 0.14
C SER A 72 10.13 7.60 0.91
N THR A 73 9.39 6.67 0.30
CA THR A 73 8.33 5.92 0.98
C THR A 73 8.89 4.92 1.99
N ALA A 74 10.00 4.25 1.68
CA ALA A 74 10.66 3.34 2.61
C ALA A 74 11.22 4.09 3.83
N GLU A 75 11.86 5.24 3.62
CA GLU A 75 12.35 6.12 4.69
C GLU A 75 11.19 6.60 5.57
N LEU A 76 10.09 7.07 4.96
CA LEU A 76 8.90 7.49 5.69
C LEU A 76 8.31 6.34 6.53
N TYR A 77 8.25 5.13 5.98
CA TYR A 77 7.77 3.95 6.68
C TYR A 77 8.60 3.64 7.92
N ILE A 78 9.93 3.61 7.80
CA ILE A 78 10.85 3.32 8.91
C ILE A 78 10.74 4.40 9.99
N ASN A 79 10.64 5.67 9.59
CA ASN A 79 10.53 6.79 10.53
C ASN A 79 9.20 6.81 11.29
N CYS A 80 8.08 6.49 10.63
CA CYS A 80 6.77 6.47 11.27
C CYS A 80 6.49 5.19 12.06
N TYR A 81 7.02 4.04 11.63
CA TYR A 81 6.69 2.74 12.20
C TYR A 81 7.93 1.87 12.44
N PRO A 82 8.95 2.34 13.19
CA PRO A 82 10.19 1.59 13.41
C PRO A 82 9.96 0.26 14.15
N TRP A 83 8.83 0.13 14.85
CA TRP A 83 8.44 -1.05 15.61
C TRP A 83 7.88 -2.18 14.74
N TYR A 84 7.53 -1.93 13.48
CA TYR A 84 6.96 -2.92 12.58
C TYR A 84 7.90 -3.15 11.38
N PRO A 85 8.61 -4.28 11.32
CA PRO A 85 9.48 -4.60 10.19
C PRO A 85 8.69 -4.64 8.89
N MET A 86 9.28 -4.07 7.84
CA MET A 86 8.64 -4.01 6.52
C MET A 86 8.33 -5.43 6.00
N PRO A 87 7.06 -5.73 5.65
CA PRO A 87 6.69 -7.02 5.07
C PRO A 87 7.46 -7.30 3.79
N SER A 88 7.80 -8.57 3.53
CA SER A 88 8.63 -8.97 2.39
C SER A 88 8.08 -8.51 1.03
N THR A 89 6.75 -8.51 0.84
CA THR A 89 6.11 -7.99 -0.38
C THR A 89 6.33 -6.48 -0.54
N ILE A 90 6.21 -5.72 0.55
CA ILE A 90 6.43 -4.27 0.54
C ILE A 90 7.91 -3.96 0.32
N HIS A 91 8.81 -4.71 0.96
CA HIS A 91 10.25 -4.59 0.74
C HIS A 91 10.64 -4.84 -0.72
N LYS A 92 10.10 -5.91 -1.34
CA LYS A 92 10.31 -6.17 -2.77
C LYS A 92 9.85 -5.01 -3.64
N ILE A 93 8.71 -4.39 -3.34
CA ILE A 93 8.21 -3.25 -4.11
C ILE A 93 9.09 -2.01 -3.90
N LEU A 94 9.38 -1.64 -2.65
CA LEU A 94 10.04 -0.37 -2.34
C LEU A 94 11.56 -0.40 -2.58
N ILE A 95 12.21 -1.55 -2.42
CA ILE A 95 13.67 -1.67 -2.58
C ILE A 95 14.05 -2.25 -3.94
N HIS A 96 13.27 -3.20 -4.45
CA HIS A 96 13.58 -3.90 -5.71
C HIS A 96 12.63 -3.55 -6.86
N GLY A 97 11.56 -2.78 -6.63
CA GLY A 97 10.53 -2.54 -7.64
C GLY A 97 11.05 -1.84 -8.89
N THR A 98 12.01 -0.92 -8.73
CA THR A 98 12.65 -0.22 -9.86
C THR A 98 13.35 -1.17 -10.83
N GLN A 99 13.91 -2.28 -10.33
CA GLN A 99 14.63 -3.26 -11.15
C GLN A 99 13.69 -4.17 -11.97
N ILE A 100 12.38 -4.08 -11.72
CA ILE A 100 11.35 -4.95 -12.31
C ILE A 100 10.51 -4.20 -13.36
N ILE A 101 10.49 -2.87 -13.33
CA ILE A 101 9.69 -2.01 -14.22
C ILE A 101 10.39 -1.68 -15.55
#